data_AF-A0A956C3R7-F1
#
_entry.id   AF-A0A956C3R7-F1
#
_cell.length_a   1.000
_cell.length_b   1.000
_cell.length_c   1.000
_cell.angle_alpha   90.00
_cell.angle_beta   90.00
_cell.angle_gamma   90.00
#
_symmetry.space_group_name_H-M   'P 1'
#
loop_
_entity.id
_entity.type
_entity.pdbx_description
1 polymer ?
#
loop_
_entity_poly.entity_id
_entity_poly.type
_entity_poly.pdbx_seq_one_letter_code
_entity_poly.pdbx_strand_id
1 'polypeptide(L)'
;MSSVRLTHIELALLRVVRLSDEDHGGLTGSELTADEHEPMTRLCDLGLVEAVGEYGEAPDGEEDERDAGNAAVAYRITGAGVAALRDA
;
A
#
# COMPACT_ATOMS: atom_id res chain seq x y z
N MET A 1 0.61 -10.12 -21.97
CA MET A 1 0.41 -9.44 -20.67
C MET A 1 0.98 -8.05 -20.82
N SER A 2 0.17 -7.00 -20.62
CA SER A 2 0.65 -5.62 -20.69
C SER A 2 1.69 -5.42 -19.59
N SER A 3 2.92 -5.07 -19.94
CA SER A 3 3.94 -4.67 -18.97
C SER A 3 3.49 -3.36 -18.35
N VAL A 4 2.97 -3.42 -17.12
CA VAL A 4 2.71 -2.23 -16.32
C VAL A 4 4.07 -1.61 -16.01
N ARG A 5 4.31 -0.39 -16.48
CA ARG A 5 5.52 0.35 -16.16
C ARG A 5 5.34 1.07 -14.84
N LEU A 6 6.05 0.59 -13.83
CA LEU A 6 6.13 1.25 -12.52
C LEU A 6 7.10 2.43 -12.59
N THR A 7 6.79 3.49 -11.86
CA THR A 7 7.72 4.58 -11.60
C THR A 7 8.81 4.14 -10.62
N HIS A 8 9.87 4.94 -10.47
CA HIS A 8 10.93 4.63 -9.50
C HIS A 8 10.40 4.60 -8.06
N ILE A 9 9.49 5.52 -7.72
CA ILE A 9 8.88 5.59 -6.39
C ILE A 9 7.97 4.38 -6.16
N GLU A 10 7.12 4.03 -7.12
CA GLU A 10 6.26 2.83 -7.03
C GLU A 10 7.09 1.55 -6.86
N LEU A 11 8.19 1.42 -7.59
CA LEU A 11 9.07 0.26 -7.47
C LEU A 11 9.77 0.21 -6.11
N ALA A 12 10.24 1.36 -5.60
CA ALA A 12 10.85 1.45 -4.29
C ALA A 12 9.84 1.10 -3.19
N LEU A 13 8.64 1.65 -3.27
CA LEU A 13 7.56 1.42 -2.31
C LEU A 13 7.11 -0.05 -2.32
N LEU A 14 6.98 -0.66 -3.50
CA LEU A 14 6.64 -2.08 -3.62
C LEU A 14 7.71 -2.99 -2.96
N ARG A 15 8.99 -2.60 -3.02
CA ARG A 15 10.06 -3.31 -2.29
C ARG A 15 9.95 -3.13 -0.78
N VAL A 16 9.62 -1.93 -0.31
CA VAL A 16 9.42 -1.66 1.12
C VAL A 16 8.25 -2.48 1.66
N VAL A 17 7.12 -2.51 0.95
CA VAL A 17 5.96 -3.33 1.31
C VAL A 17 6.34 -4.81 1.39
N ARG A 18 7.11 -5.32 0.42
CA ARG A 18 7.58 -6.71 0.45
C ARG A 18 8.40 -7.01 1.69
N LEU A 19 9.37 -6.15 2.01
CA LEU A 19 10.23 -6.35 3.17
C LEU A 19 9.42 -6.28 4.48
N SER A 20 8.46 -5.36 4.55
CA SER A 20 7.58 -5.19 5.71
C SER A 20 6.62 -6.37 5.88
N ASP A 21 6.10 -6.94 4.79
CA ASP A 21 5.29 -8.16 4.82
C ASP A 21 6.09 -9.38 5.26
N GLU A 22 7.36 -9.50 4.84
CA GLU A 22 8.27 -10.57 5.27
C GLU A 22 8.70 -10.45 6.75
N ASP A 23 8.83 -9.22 7.27
CA ASP A 23 9.34 -8.96 8.63
C ASP A 23 8.22 -8.91 9.69
N HIS A 24 7.13 -8.19 9.41
CA HIS A 24 6.08 -7.92 10.40
C HIS A 24 4.64 -7.91 9.83
N GLY A 25 4.43 -8.41 8.61
CA GLY A 25 3.09 -8.69 8.06
C GLY A 25 2.42 -7.53 7.31
N GLY A 26 3.18 -6.50 6.94
CA GLY A 26 2.76 -5.43 6.04
C GLY A 26 3.32 -4.06 6.45
N LEU A 27 3.31 -3.11 5.51
CA LEU A 27 3.69 -1.72 5.77
C LEU A 27 2.48 -0.97 6.33
N THR A 28 2.59 -0.33 7.50
CA THR A 28 1.45 0.42 8.05
C THR A 28 1.23 1.73 7.30
N GLY A 29 -0.02 2.18 7.17
CA GLY A 29 -0.33 3.43 6.48
C GLY A 29 0.23 4.67 7.18
N SER A 30 0.49 4.59 8.49
CA SER A 30 1.21 5.62 9.24
C SER A 30 2.70 5.74 8.89
N GLU A 31 3.29 4.72 8.24
CA GLU A 31 4.68 4.78 7.77
C GLU A 31 4.82 5.44 6.39
N LEU A 32 3.70 5.71 5.71
CA LEU A 32 3.71 6.40 4.43
C LEU A 32 3.92 7.91 4.65
N THR A 33 4.81 8.47 3.86
CA THR A 33 4.92 9.91 3.70
C THR A 33 3.83 10.44 2.77
N ALA A 34 3.59 11.76 2.81
CA ALA A 34 2.57 12.41 1.99
C ALA A 34 2.72 12.10 0.47
N ASP A 35 3.96 12.01 0.00
CA ASP A 35 4.29 11.76 -1.41
C ASP A 35 4.18 10.27 -1.79
N GLU A 36 4.02 9.37 -0.82
CA GLU A 36 3.91 7.92 -1.04
C GLU A 36 2.46 7.43 -1.10
N HIS A 37 1.48 8.24 -0.66
CA HIS A 37 0.06 7.85 -0.70
C HIS A 37 -0.47 7.66 -2.12
N GLU A 38 -0.17 8.56 -3.05
CA GLU A 38 -0.61 8.42 -4.45
C GLU A 38 0.04 7.19 -5.13
N PRO A 39 1.37 6.99 -5.05
CA PRO A 39 2.00 5.75 -5.50
C PRO A 39 1.41 4.49 -4.85
N MET A 40 1.15 4.49 -3.53
CA MET A 40 0.57 3.33 -2.83
C MET A 40 -0.83 3.01 -3.35
N THR A 41 -1.67 4.03 -3.51
CA THR A 41 -3.03 3.89 -4.05
C THR A 41 -2.98 3.25 -5.43
N ARG A 42 -2.06 3.72 -6.29
CA ARG A 42 -1.87 3.15 -7.62
C ARG A 42 -1.38 1.69 -7.58
N LEU A 43 -0.49 1.33 -6.66
CA LEU A 43 -0.07 -0.07 -6.47
C LEU A 43 -1.24 -0.96 -6.03
N CYS A 44 -2.17 -0.43 -5.22
CA CYS A 44 -3.40 -1.11 -4.84
C CYS A 44 -4.35 -1.28 -6.04
N ASP A 45 -4.58 -0.22 -6.83
CA ASP A 45 -5.43 -0.26 -8.04
C ASP A 45 -4.90 -1.26 -9.09
N LEU A 46 -3.58 -1.40 -9.18
CA LEU A 46 -2.91 -2.37 -10.04
C LEU A 46 -2.96 -3.81 -9.48
N GLY A 47 -3.46 -4.00 -8.26
CA GLY A 47 -3.51 -5.28 -7.56
C GLY A 47 -2.14 -5.83 -7.17
N LEU A 48 -1.12 -4.98 -7.09
CA LEU A 48 0.25 -5.35 -6.69
C LEU A 48 0.41 -5.35 -5.17
N VAL A 49 -0.41 -4.54 -4.50
CA VAL A 49 -0.51 -4.42 -3.05
C VAL A 49 -1.98 -4.55 -2.64
N GLU A 50 -2.25 -5.13 -1.49
CA GLU A 50 -3.56 -5.14 -0.86
C GLU A 50 -3.53 -4.31 0.42
N ALA A 51 -4.53 -3.46 0.62
CA ALA A 51 -4.76 -2.75 1.87
C ALA A 51 -5.61 -3.63 2.79
N VAL A 52 -5.07 -4.00 3.95
CA VAL A 52 -5.68 -4.88 4.94
C VAL A 52 -5.89 -4.09 6.23
N GLY A 53 -7.15 -3.79 6.56
CA GLY A 53 -7.53 -3.06 7.76
C GLY A 53 -9.00 -2.67 7.70
N GLU A 54 -9.59 -2.36 8.85
CA GLU A 54 -10.91 -1.74 8.88
C GLU A 54 -10.72 -0.28 8.44
N TYR A 55 -11.32 0.12 7.31
CA TYR A 55 -11.77 1.50 7.21
C TYR A 55 -12.74 1.66 8.38
N GLY A 56 -12.27 2.21 9.50
CA GLY A 56 -13.14 2.64 10.57
C GLY A 56 -14.05 3.70 9.96
N GLU A 57 -15.26 3.29 9.59
CA GLU A 57 -16.33 4.23 9.31
C GLU A 57 -16.70 4.82 10.68
N ALA A 58 -16.43 6.10 10.93
CA ALA A 58 -17.01 6.82 12.06
C ALA A 58 -18.50 6.46 12.11
N PRO A 59 -19.01 5.92 13.22
CA PRO A 59 -20.45 5.71 13.37
C PRO A 59 -21.26 7.02 13.38
N ASP A 60 -20.64 8.21 13.30
CA ASP A 60 -21.29 9.52 13.44
C ASP A 60 -21.06 10.53 12.30
N GLY A 61 -20.21 10.23 11.30
CA GLY A 61 -20.06 11.08 10.12
C GLY A 61 -19.40 12.44 10.36
N GLU A 62 -18.56 12.58 11.40
CA GLU A 62 -17.72 13.77 11.58
C GLU A 62 -16.38 13.62 10.81
N GLU A 63 -16.07 14.60 9.95
CA GLU A 63 -14.98 14.57 8.96
C GLU A 63 -13.55 14.70 9.54
N ASP A 64 -13.25 14.10 10.70
CA ASP A 64 -11.96 14.22 11.40
C ASP A 64 -11.12 12.91 11.40
N GLU A 65 -11.47 11.93 10.59
CA GLU A 65 -10.92 10.55 10.69
C GLU A 65 -9.77 10.19 9.75
N ARG A 66 -9.29 11.11 8.92
CA ARG A 66 -8.25 10.79 7.92
C ARG A 66 -6.93 10.29 8.55
N ASP A 67 -6.58 10.79 9.73
CA ASP A 67 -5.37 10.35 10.45
C ASP A 67 -5.59 9.07 11.27
N ALA A 68 -6.80 8.84 11.80
CA ALA A 68 -7.09 7.66 12.62
C ALA A 68 -7.25 6.39 11.76
N GLY A 69 -7.85 6.50 10.58
CA GLY A 69 -8.04 5.37 9.66
C GLY A 69 -6.73 4.87 9.03
N ASN A 70 -5.79 5.77 8.73
CA ASN A 70 -4.54 5.41 8.05
C ASN A 70 -3.61 4.55 8.93
N ALA A 71 -3.62 4.76 10.25
CA ALA A 71 -2.80 3.98 11.18
C ALA A 71 -3.26 2.52 11.33
N ALA A 72 -4.54 2.23 11.01
CA ALA A 72 -5.13 0.90 11.12
C ALA A 72 -5.02 0.06 9.83
N VAL A 73 -4.56 0.65 8.72
CA VAL A 73 -4.39 -0.05 7.44
C VAL A 73 -2.96 -0.57 7.33
N ALA A 74 -2.81 -1.87 7.08
CA ALA A 74 -1.56 -2.51 6.70
C ALA A 74 -1.57 -2.85 5.21
N TYR A 75 -0.55 -2.44 4.49
CA TYR A 75 -0.35 -2.74 3.07
C TYR A 75 0.50 -4.00 2.92
N ARG A 76 0.00 -5.00 2.19
CA ARG A 76 0.66 -6.29 1.99
C ARG A 76 0.91 -6.55 0.51
N ILE A 77 2.01 -7.21 0.18
CA ILE A 77 2.34 -7.49 -1.22
C ILE A 77 1.53 -8.69 -1.74
N THR A 78 0.99 -8.58 -2.95
CA THR A 78 0.29 -9.69 -3.60
C THR A 78 1.25 -10.58 -4.40
N GLY A 79 0.79 -11.75 -4.83
CA GLY A 79 1.56 -12.58 -5.77
C GLY A 79 1.89 -11.86 -7.09
N ALA A 80 1.03 -10.95 -7.55
CA ALA A 80 1.28 -10.12 -8.72
C ALA A 80 2.35 -9.06 -8.44
N GLY A 81 2.35 -8.45 -7.24
CA GLY A 81 3.41 -7.56 -6.79
C GLY A 81 4.78 -8.24 -6.75
N VAL A 82 4.85 -9.46 -6.22
CA VAL A 82 6.09 -10.26 -6.20
C VAL A 82 6.58 -10.56 -7.61
N ALA A 83 5.68 -10.88 -8.54
CA ALA A 83 6.04 -11.10 -9.94
C ALA A 83 6.56 -9.82 -10.60
N ALA A 84 5.90 -8.68 -10.38
CA ALA A 84 6.32 -7.38 -10.91
C ALA A 84 7.74 -6.97 -10.47
N LEU A 85 8.15 -7.33 -9.24
CA LEU A 85 9.52 -7.09 -8.75
C LEU A 85 10.59 -7.95 -9.42
N ARG A 86 10.24 -9.10 -10.01
CA ARG A 86 11.19 -9.99 -10.70
C ARG A 86 11.47 -9.52 -12.14
N ASP A 87 10.51 -8.82 -12.73
CA ASP A 87 10.57 -8.36 -14.12
C ASP A 87 11.08 -6.90 -14.26
N ALA A 88 11.31 -6.21 -13.14
CA ALA A 88 11.73 -4.80 -13.06
C ALA A 88 13.23 -4.64 -12.77
#